data_AF-A0A9W8N222-F1
#
_entry.id   AF-A0A9W8N222-F1
#
_cell.length_a   1.000
_cell.length_b   1.000
_cell.length_c   1.000
_cell.angle_alpha   90.00
_cell.angle_beta   90.00
_cell.angle_gamma   90.00
#
_symmetry.space_group_name_H-M   'P 1'
#
loop_
_entity.id
_entity.type
_entity.pdbx_description
1 polymer ?
#
loop_
_entity_poly.entity_id
_entity_poly.type
_entity_poly.pdbx_seq_one_letter_code
_entity_poly.pdbx_strand_id
1 'polypeptide(L)'
;MTALSPTNFTSNESNTWRPSHVMTLTSRKLMELPLAVSRLFKQHSSQFEIWAMGGLALGIDKVFRSFFHYQGDSQATFSDTERNDRTLEAWTEMLERISRAWKFAAVASAFLFPSSIGLMAIECVLRTRVALVCAIAALLFSVASLTSSFLLATMRPTLQSAQISNLWVEASTNYVQTLSVIEFWTALAFPVWSVAWCIILITTCVFTLIWCDDQERPVHAVHSLNHIANAAWALLVITFQGVLIYRAIRLLRR
;
A
#
# COMPACT_ATOMS: atom_id res chain seq x y z
N MET A 1 -13.32 42.42 -60.51
CA MET A 1 -12.53 43.42 -59.78
C MET A 1 -13.44 44.59 -59.45
N THR A 2 -13.91 44.64 -58.20
CA THR A 2 -14.59 45.81 -57.63
C THR A 2 -14.36 45.73 -56.13
N ALA A 3 -13.56 46.68 -55.64
CA ALA A 3 -13.13 46.81 -54.26
C ALA A 3 -14.24 47.45 -53.43
N LEU A 4 -14.45 46.94 -52.21
CA LEU A 4 -15.19 47.64 -51.16
C LEU A 4 -14.33 47.67 -49.89
N SER A 5 -14.15 48.90 -49.42
CA SER A 5 -13.32 49.35 -48.31
C SER A 5 -13.96 49.04 -46.93
N PRO A 6 -13.18 49.12 -45.85
CA PRO A 6 -13.57 48.68 -44.51
C PRO A 6 -14.35 49.77 -43.76
N THR A 7 -15.33 49.36 -42.96
CA THR A 7 -16.01 50.23 -41.98
C THR A 7 -15.44 50.00 -40.59
N ASN A 8 -14.79 51.04 -40.07
CA ASN A 8 -14.44 51.21 -38.67
C ASN A 8 -15.72 51.40 -37.85
N PHE A 9 -15.85 50.66 -36.75
CA PHE A 9 -16.79 50.99 -35.68
C PHE A 9 -16.03 51.00 -34.35
N THR A 10 -15.81 52.22 -33.83
CA THR A 10 -15.28 52.50 -32.50
C THR A 10 -16.34 53.23 -31.69
N SER A 11 -16.80 52.62 -30.60
CA SER A 11 -17.46 53.26 -29.44
C SER A 11 -17.50 52.20 -28.33
N ASN A 12 -16.59 52.17 -27.37
CA ASN A 12 -16.42 53.08 -26.22
C ASN A 12 -17.69 53.17 -25.35
N GLU A 13 -17.83 52.25 -24.40
CA GLU A 13 -18.60 52.51 -23.17
C GLU A 13 -17.91 51.88 -21.96
N SER A 14 -17.40 52.78 -21.14
CA SER A 14 -16.82 52.61 -19.82
C SER A 14 -17.87 52.19 -18.80
N ASN A 15 -17.72 51.03 -18.17
CA ASN A 15 -18.32 50.75 -16.88
C ASN A 15 -17.27 50.28 -15.89
N THR A 16 -16.82 51.26 -15.12
CA THR A 16 -15.97 51.16 -13.93
C THR A 16 -16.66 50.38 -12.82
N TRP A 17 -16.27 49.12 -12.64
CA TRP A 17 -16.43 48.43 -11.35
C TRP A 17 -15.09 48.46 -10.63
N ARG A 18 -14.95 49.35 -9.65
CA ARG A 18 -13.86 49.30 -8.65
C ARG A 18 -14.25 48.27 -7.60
N PRO A 19 -13.55 47.13 -7.44
CA PRO A 19 -13.60 46.39 -6.21
C PRO A 19 -12.81 47.17 -5.15
N SER A 20 -13.51 47.62 -4.12
CA SER A 20 -12.96 48.25 -2.93
C SER A 20 -11.93 47.34 -2.27
N HIS A 21 -10.68 47.82 -2.23
CA HIS A 21 -9.58 47.29 -1.43
C HIS A 21 -9.94 47.33 0.07
N VAL A 22 -10.59 46.27 0.56
CA VAL A 22 -10.55 45.89 1.97
C VAL A 22 -10.15 44.42 2.03
N MET A 23 -8.95 44.13 1.52
CA MET A 23 -8.25 42.89 1.86
C MET A 23 -7.70 43.06 3.27
N THR A 24 -8.46 42.55 4.23
CA THR A 24 -8.10 42.46 5.64
C THR A 24 -6.71 41.85 5.80
N LEU A 25 -5.86 42.51 6.60
CA LEU A 25 -4.46 42.16 6.89
C LEU A 25 -4.27 40.69 7.38
N THR A 26 -5.35 40.03 7.78
CA THR A 26 -5.42 38.61 8.17
C THR A 26 -5.28 37.64 6.99
N SER A 27 -5.64 38.03 5.77
CA SER A 27 -5.53 37.17 4.57
C SER A 27 -4.08 36.97 4.12
N ARG A 28 -3.22 37.99 4.27
CA ARG A 28 -1.79 37.87 3.90
C ARG A 28 -1.02 36.92 4.84
N LYS A 29 -1.31 36.93 6.15
CA LYS A 29 -0.65 36.00 7.09
C LYS A 29 -1.08 34.53 6.88
N LEU A 30 -2.30 34.30 6.38
CA LEU A 30 -2.79 32.97 6.04
C LEU A 30 -2.15 32.40 4.75
N MET A 31 -1.69 33.25 3.82
CA MET A 31 -0.93 32.83 2.63
C MET A 31 0.56 32.56 2.90
N GLU A 32 1.15 33.12 3.96
CA GLU A 32 2.56 32.86 4.29
C GLU A 32 2.79 31.56 5.07
N LEU A 33 1.77 31.06 5.77
CA LEU A 33 1.82 29.77 6.46
C LEU A 33 2.12 28.58 5.51
N PRO A 34 1.41 28.39 4.37
CA PRO A 34 1.70 27.27 3.48
C PRO A 34 3.09 27.37 2.83
N LEU A 35 3.59 28.59 2.58
CA LEU A 35 4.92 28.83 2.03
C LEU A 35 6.04 28.55 3.04
N ALA A 36 5.86 28.91 4.31
CA ALA A 36 6.81 28.60 5.39
C ALA A 36 6.83 27.09 5.70
N VAL A 37 5.65 26.46 5.73
CA VAL A 37 5.50 25.00 5.92
C VAL A 37 6.12 24.24 4.74
N SER A 38 5.89 24.68 3.50
CA SER A 38 6.50 24.11 2.29
C SER A 38 8.03 24.13 2.33
N ARG A 39 8.65 25.23 2.78
CA ARG A 39 10.12 25.33 2.89
C ARG A 39 10.69 24.43 3.98
N LEU A 40 10.05 24.39 5.15
CA LEU A 40 10.43 23.49 6.24
C LEU A 40 10.30 22.02 5.81
N PHE A 41 9.25 21.67 5.07
CA PHE A 41 9.06 20.30 4.58
C PHE A 41 10.05 19.92 3.48
N LYS A 42 10.39 20.85 2.57
CA LYS A 42 11.38 20.59 1.52
C LYS A 42 12.78 20.33 2.10
N GLN A 43 13.12 21.01 3.19
CA GLN A 43 14.37 20.80 3.92
C GLN A 43 14.42 19.46 4.68
N HIS A 44 13.27 18.87 5.00
CA HIS A 44 13.16 17.63 5.76
C HIS A 44 12.56 16.44 4.98
N SER A 45 12.23 16.57 3.68
CA SER A 45 11.52 15.50 2.94
C SER A 45 12.28 14.18 2.85
N SER A 46 13.61 14.21 2.70
CA SER A 46 14.45 13.01 2.73
C SER A 46 14.48 12.35 4.12
N GLN A 47 14.35 13.14 5.18
CA GLN A 47 14.25 12.61 6.55
C GLN A 47 12.85 12.07 6.82
N PHE A 48 11.79 12.72 6.33
CA PHE A 48 10.42 12.26 6.51
C PHE A 48 10.17 10.91 5.83
N GLU A 49 10.74 10.66 4.65
CA GLU A 49 10.68 9.34 3.99
C GLU A 49 11.36 8.26 4.84
N ILE A 50 12.53 8.54 5.41
CA ILE A 50 13.25 7.62 6.31
C ILE A 50 12.45 7.37 7.60
N TRP A 51 11.83 8.40 8.17
CA TRP A 51 11.02 8.29 9.38
C TRP A 51 9.67 7.60 9.16
N ALA A 52 9.01 7.83 8.03
CA ALA A 52 7.75 7.15 7.68
C ALA A 52 7.99 5.68 7.35
N MET A 53 9.03 5.38 6.55
CA MET A 53 9.43 3.99 6.27
C MET A 53 9.93 3.29 7.54
N GLY A 54 10.70 3.99 8.38
CA GLY A 54 11.18 3.48 9.67
C GLY A 54 10.05 3.23 10.67
N GLY A 55 9.10 4.15 10.81
CA GLY A 55 7.95 4.01 11.71
C GLY A 55 7.01 2.88 11.31
N LEU A 56 6.77 2.68 10.01
CA LEU A 56 6.00 1.56 9.49
C LEU A 56 6.74 0.24 9.60
N ALA A 57 8.05 0.20 9.31
CA ALA A 57 8.88 -0.98 9.51
C ALA A 57 8.91 -1.39 10.99
N LEU A 58 9.00 -0.42 11.92
CA LEU A 58 8.92 -0.67 13.36
C LEU A 58 7.52 -1.10 13.82
N GLY A 59 6.46 -0.55 13.23
CA GLY A 59 5.08 -0.97 13.51
C GLY A 59 4.83 -2.41 13.07
N ILE A 60 5.30 -2.77 11.88
CA ILE A 60 5.22 -4.15 11.37
C ILE A 60 6.12 -5.08 12.18
N ASP A 61 7.37 -4.68 12.50
CA ASP A 61 8.26 -5.46 13.37
C ASP A 61 7.65 -5.68 14.76
N LYS A 62 6.93 -4.70 15.31
CA LYS A 62 6.26 -4.83 16.61
C LYS A 62 5.05 -5.76 16.56
N VAL A 63 4.27 -5.72 15.47
CA VAL A 63 3.18 -6.69 15.24
C VAL A 63 3.75 -8.09 15.05
N PHE A 64 4.80 -8.23 14.25
CA PHE A 64 5.50 -9.50 14.04
C PHE A 64 6.10 -10.01 15.35
N ARG A 65 6.85 -9.19 16.11
CA ARG A 65 7.36 -9.56 17.43
C ARG A 65 6.24 -9.91 18.38
N SER A 66 5.14 -9.17 18.45
CA SER A 66 4.01 -9.55 19.29
C SER A 66 3.42 -10.90 18.89
N PHE A 67 3.48 -11.24 17.60
CA PHE A 67 3.08 -12.55 17.07
C PHE A 67 4.10 -13.66 17.38
N PHE A 68 5.40 -13.39 17.33
CA PHE A 68 6.48 -14.38 17.47
C PHE A 68 7.02 -14.52 18.91
N HIS A 69 6.90 -13.50 19.74
CA HIS A 69 7.50 -13.46 21.08
C HIS A 69 6.71 -14.25 22.14
N TYR A 70 5.49 -14.69 21.80
CA TYR A 70 4.64 -15.50 22.71
C TYR A 70 5.11 -16.96 22.87
N GLN A 71 6.11 -17.43 22.11
CA GLN A 71 6.41 -18.87 22.00
C GLN A 71 7.56 -19.39 22.89
N GLY A 72 8.15 -18.56 23.76
CA GLY A 72 9.45 -18.85 24.39
C GLY A 72 9.47 -19.57 25.75
N ASP A 73 8.46 -19.43 26.61
CA ASP A 73 8.70 -19.61 28.06
C ASP A 73 8.19 -20.91 28.69
N SER A 74 7.93 -21.98 27.92
CA SER A 74 7.38 -23.22 28.50
C SER A 74 7.95 -24.50 27.90
N GLN A 75 9.25 -24.71 28.06
CA GLN A 75 9.88 -26.04 27.94
C GLN A 75 10.35 -26.53 29.30
N ALA A 76 9.43 -27.09 30.09
CA ALA A 76 9.76 -28.03 31.15
C ALA A 76 9.71 -29.45 30.59
N THR A 77 10.63 -30.31 31.02
CA THR A 77 10.81 -31.72 30.62
C THR A 77 9.50 -32.49 30.66
N PHE A 78 8.90 -32.70 29.47
CA PHE A 78 7.63 -33.38 29.30
C PHE A 78 7.81 -34.62 28.40
N SER A 79 7.09 -35.71 28.67
CA SER A 79 7.09 -36.91 27.82
C SER A 79 6.66 -36.58 26.37
N ASP A 80 7.27 -37.23 25.38
CA ASP A 80 7.09 -36.92 23.96
C ASP A 80 5.63 -36.95 23.46
N THR A 81 4.77 -37.79 24.06
CA THR A 81 3.35 -37.88 23.69
C THR A 81 2.58 -36.61 24.03
N GLU A 82 2.66 -36.15 25.28
CA GLU A 82 1.96 -34.94 25.72
C GLU A 82 2.63 -33.66 25.20
N ARG A 83 3.89 -33.73 24.75
CA ARG A 83 4.52 -32.67 23.97
C ARG A 83 3.81 -32.48 22.63
N ASN A 84 3.48 -33.56 21.91
CA ASN A 84 2.80 -33.48 20.62
C ASN A 84 1.37 -32.91 20.75
N ASP A 85 0.62 -33.33 21.77
CA ASP A 85 -0.76 -32.85 21.99
C ASP A 85 -0.79 -31.34 22.26
N ARG A 86 0.08 -30.84 23.15
CA ARG A 86 0.21 -29.40 23.43
C ARG A 86 0.65 -28.59 22.21
N THR A 87 1.52 -29.17 21.39
CA THR A 87 2.01 -28.52 20.17
C THR A 87 0.90 -28.39 19.13
N LEU A 88 0.03 -29.40 19.02
CA LEU A 88 -1.15 -29.36 18.16
C LEU A 88 -2.17 -28.33 18.67
N GLU A 89 -2.45 -28.30 19.97
CA GLU A 89 -3.33 -27.29 20.58
C GLU A 89 -2.81 -25.87 20.33
N ALA A 90 -1.51 -25.62 20.59
CA ALA A 90 -0.87 -24.34 20.32
C ALA A 90 -0.95 -23.93 18.85
N TRP A 91 -0.77 -24.88 17.92
CA TRP A 91 -0.95 -24.62 16.48
C TRP A 91 -2.38 -24.23 16.15
N THR A 92 -3.38 -24.94 16.69
CA THR A 92 -4.78 -24.62 16.40
C THR A 92 -5.18 -23.23 16.91
N GLU A 93 -4.70 -22.85 18.10
CA GLU A 93 -4.92 -21.51 18.65
C GLU A 93 -4.25 -20.43 17.79
N MET A 94 -2.99 -20.66 17.40
CA MET A 94 -2.25 -19.74 16.52
C MET A 94 -2.92 -19.61 15.16
N LEU A 95 -3.38 -20.71 14.57
CA LEU A 95 -4.09 -20.73 13.30
C LEU A 95 -5.40 -19.94 13.39
N GLU A 96 -6.10 -19.97 14.53
CA GLU A 96 -7.28 -19.14 14.75
C GLU A 96 -6.94 -17.65 14.81
N ARG A 97 -5.84 -17.26 15.48
CA ARG A 97 -5.34 -15.88 15.49
C ARG A 97 -4.98 -15.40 14.08
N ILE A 98 -4.25 -16.21 13.32
CA ILE A 98 -3.85 -15.91 11.95
C ILE A 98 -5.09 -15.85 11.04
N SER A 99 -6.06 -16.76 11.20
CA SER A 99 -7.30 -16.74 10.43
C SER A 99 -8.10 -15.46 10.67
N ARG A 100 -8.15 -14.96 11.91
CA ARG A 100 -8.74 -13.64 12.20
C ARG A 100 -8.00 -12.52 11.48
N ALA A 101 -6.67 -12.54 11.45
CA ALA A 101 -5.89 -11.57 10.70
C ALA A 101 -6.15 -11.63 9.18
N TRP A 102 -6.31 -12.83 8.60
CA TRP A 102 -6.67 -12.98 7.18
C TRP A 102 -8.08 -12.48 6.87
N LYS A 103 -9.05 -12.74 7.75
CA LYS A 103 -10.40 -12.18 7.59
C LYS A 103 -10.37 -10.66 7.63
N PHE A 104 -9.62 -10.09 8.57
CA PHE A 104 -9.40 -8.65 8.62
C PHE A 104 -8.74 -8.13 7.34
N ALA A 105 -7.68 -8.81 6.85
CA ALA A 105 -7.01 -8.45 5.62
C ALA A 105 -7.95 -8.52 4.39
N ALA A 106 -8.83 -9.52 4.34
CA ALA A 106 -9.84 -9.64 3.29
C ALA A 106 -10.83 -8.47 3.32
N VAL A 107 -11.38 -8.14 4.49
CA VAL A 107 -12.31 -7.02 4.67
C VAL A 107 -11.62 -5.69 4.32
N ALA A 108 -10.41 -5.46 4.84
CA ALA A 108 -9.63 -4.26 4.51
C ALA A 108 -9.37 -4.15 3.00
N SER A 109 -8.98 -5.25 2.35
CA SER A 109 -8.76 -5.28 0.90
C SER A 109 -10.02 -4.99 0.10
N ALA A 110 -11.19 -5.48 0.56
CA ALA A 110 -12.47 -5.18 -0.06
C ALA A 110 -12.84 -3.69 0.01
N PHE A 111 -12.36 -2.95 1.01
CA PHE A 111 -12.49 -1.49 1.09
C PHE A 111 -11.40 -0.74 0.31
N LEU A 112 -10.16 -1.23 0.34
CA LEU A 112 -9.02 -0.58 -0.33
C LEU A 112 -9.09 -0.72 -1.86
N PHE A 113 -9.67 -1.81 -2.37
CA PHE A 113 -9.87 -2.03 -3.81
C PHE A 113 -10.70 -0.92 -4.48
N PRO A 114 -11.96 -0.64 -4.07
CA PRO A 114 -12.75 0.44 -4.65
C PRO A 114 -12.14 1.82 -4.36
N SER A 115 -11.45 1.98 -3.22
CA SER A 115 -10.72 3.23 -2.91
C SER A 115 -9.61 3.51 -3.95
N SER A 116 -8.88 2.47 -4.34
CA SER A 116 -7.83 2.57 -5.37
C SER A 116 -8.41 2.92 -6.74
N ILE A 117 -9.55 2.32 -7.10
CA ILE A 117 -10.29 2.66 -8.33
C ILE A 117 -10.78 4.12 -8.28
N GLY A 118 -11.32 4.55 -7.14
CA GLY A 118 -11.78 5.92 -6.92
C GLY A 118 -10.66 6.95 -7.09
N LEU A 119 -9.45 6.66 -6.57
CA LEU A 119 -8.28 7.51 -6.80
C LEU A 119 -7.92 7.59 -8.28
N MET A 120 -7.93 6.47 -9.01
CA MET A 120 -7.66 6.48 -10.45
C MET A 120 -8.68 7.28 -11.28
N ALA A 121 -9.90 7.44 -10.78
CA ALA A 121 -10.93 8.25 -11.43
C ALA A 121 -10.70 9.76 -11.31
N ILE A 122 -9.83 10.20 -10.39
CA ILE A 122 -9.48 11.62 -10.23
C ILE A 122 -8.53 12.02 -11.36
N GLU A 123 -8.93 13.00 -12.18
CA GLU A 123 -8.14 13.44 -13.34
C GLU A 123 -6.72 13.91 -12.96
N CYS A 124 -6.56 14.51 -11.77
CA CYS A 124 -5.25 14.90 -11.24
C CYS A 124 -4.32 13.70 -11.02
N VAL A 125 -4.83 12.53 -10.61
CA VAL A 125 -4.02 11.31 -10.47
C VAL A 125 -3.47 10.87 -11.83
N LEU A 126 -4.27 10.98 -12.90
CA LEU A 126 -3.83 10.63 -14.25
C LEU A 126 -2.74 11.57 -14.78
N ARG A 127 -2.75 12.83 -14.35
CA ARG A 127 -1.72 13.83 -14.69
C ARG A 127 -0.43 13.61 -13.90
N THR A 128 -0.54 13.14 -12.66
CA THR A 128 0.60 12.99 -11.75
C THR A 128 1.11 11.55 -11.72
N ARG A 129 2.24 11.30 -12.39
CA ARG A 129 2.82 9.95 -12.55
C ARG A 129 3.02 9.19 -11.25
N VAL A 130 3.52 9.85 -10.22
CA VAL A 130 3.74 9.22 -8.91
C VAL A 130 2.41 8.78 -8.31
N ALA A 131 1.39 9.64 -8.34
CA ALA A 131 0.06 9.32 -7.87
C ALA A 131 -0.55 8.14 -8.66
N LEU A 132 -0.40 8.14 -9.99
CA LEU A 132 -0.87 7.05 -10.85
C LEU A 132 -0.21 5.71 -10.52
N VAL A 133 1.12 5.67 -10.40
CA VAL A 133 1.86 4.45 -10.05
C VAL A 133 1.44 3.95 -8.67
N CYS A 134 1.32 4.84 -7.68
CA CYS A 134 0.83 4.48 -6.34
C CYS A 134 -0.60 3.92 -6.38
N ALA A 135 -1.50 4.50 -7.17
CA ALA A 135 -2.88 4.03 -7.28
C ALA A 135 -2.97 2.66 -7.96
N ILE A 136 -2.22 2.43 -9.05
CA ILE A 136 -2.15 1.12 -9.73
C ILE A 136 -1.53 0.08 -8.79
N ALA A 137 -0.46 0.44 -8.08
CA ALA A 137 0.19 -0.43 -7.11
C ALA A 137 -0.78 -0.85 -6.01
N ALA A 138 -1.47 0.13 -5.39
CA ALA A 138 -2.46 -0.12 -4.35
C ALA A 138 -3.55 -1.06 -4.85
N LEU A 139 -4.02 -0.86 -6.08
CA LEU A 139 -4.98 -1.75 -6.73
C LEU A 139 -4.43 -3.18 -6.82
N LEU A 140 -3.22 -3.37 -7.34
CA LEU A 140 -2.59 -4.70 -7.48
C LEU A 140 -2.42 -5.40 -6.13
N PHE A 141 -1.93 -4.69 -5.10
CA PHE A 141 -1.78 -5.24 -3.75
C PHE A 141 -3.15 -5.59 -3.14
N SER A 142 -4.17 -4.76 -3.32
CA SER A 142 -5.53 -5.06 -2.82
C SER A 142 -6.10 -6.33 -3.45
N VAL A 143 -5.94 -6.53 -4.76
CA VAL A 143 -6.37 -7.75 -5.47
C VAL A 143 -5.58 -8.97 -4.97
N ALA A 144 -4.26 -8.84 -4.83
CA ALA A 144 -3.42 -9.93 -4.36
C ALA A 144 -3.75 -10.34 -2.92
N SER A 145 -4.01 -9.37 -2.04
CA SER A 145 -4.42 -9.65 -0.66
C SER A 145 -5.81 -10.28 -0.59
N LEU A 146 -6.77 -9.80 -1.39
CA LEU A 146 -8.12 -10.38 -1.45
C LEU A 146 -8.07 -11.83 -1.94
N THR A 147 -7.30 -12.08 -3.00
CA THR A 147 -7.14 -13.42 -3.60
C THR A 147 -6.45 -14.37 -2.63
N SER A 148 -5.35 -13.95 -1.99
CA SER A 148 -4.62 -14.78 -1.03
C SER A 148 -5.42 -15.03 0.24
N SER A 149 -6.12 -14.02 0.78
CA SER A 149 -6.98 -14.19 1.96
C SER A 149 -8.13 -15.16 1.67
N PHE A 150 -8.74 -15.06 0.48
CA PHE A 150 -9.80 -15.99 0.06
C PHE A 150 -9.26 -17.43 -0.10
N LEU A 151 -8.11 -17.58 -0.72
CA LEU A 151 -7.46 -18.88 -0.91
C LEU A 151 -7.07 -19.52 0.43
N LEU A 152 -6.52 -18.74 1.36
CA LEU A 152 -6.16 -19.22 2.70
C LEU A 152 -7.39 -19.51 3.57
N ALA A 153 -8.48 -18.75 3.41
CA ALA A 153 -9.74 -19.01 4.10
C ALA A 153 -10.41 -20.31 3.63
N THR A 154 -10.43 -20.56 2.32
CA THR A 154 -11.00 -21.79 1.75
C THR A 154 -10.18 -23.03 2.10
N MET A 155 -8.86 -22.88 2.24
CA MET A 155 -7.92 -23.98 2.54
C MET A 155 -7.65 -24.18 4.04
N ARG A 156 -8.42 -23.52 4.92
CA ARG A 156 -8.32 -23.70 6.38
C ARG A 156 -8.38 -25.17 6.84
N PRO A 157 -9.24 -26.05 6.27
CA PRO A 157 -9.26 -27.46 6.65
C PRO A 157 -7.92 -28.17 6.36
N THR A 158 -7.28 -27.83 5.24
CA THR A 158 -5.98 -28.40 4.83
C THR A 158 -4.86 -27.97 5.78
N LEU A 159 -4.92 -26.75 6.31
CA LEU A 159 -3.97 -26.23 7.30
C LEU A 159 -4.07 -26.93 8.67
N GLN A 160 -5.17 -27.63 8.95
CA GLN A 160 -5.33 -28.48 10.14
C GLN A 160 -4.79 -29.89 9.93
N SER A 161 -4.30 -30.23 8.73
CA SER A 161 -3.70 -31.54 8.48
C SER A 161 -2.42 -31.73 9.30
N ALA A 162 -2.16 -32.98 9.71
CA ALA A 162 -0.95 -33.35 10.44
C ALA A 162 0.34 -33.00 9.69
N GLN A 163 0.27 -32.95 8.35
CA GLN A 163 1.42 -32.61 7.52
C GLN A 163 1.81 -31.14 7.64
N ILE A 164 0.83 -30.24 7.63
CA ILE A 164 1.08 -28.80 7.81
C ILE A 164 1.43 -28.49 9.26
N SER A 165 0.83 -29.19 10.24
CA SER A 165 1.26 -29.04 11.63
C SER A 165 2.71 -29.48 11.81
N ASN A 166 3.14 -30.59 11.19
CA ASN A 166 4.54 -31.03 11.24
C ASN A 166 5.49 -30.01 10.59
N LEU A 167 5.10 -29.41 9.45
CA LEU A 167 5.86 -28.32 8.84
C LEU A 167 5.94 -27.09 9.74
N TRP A 168 4.89 -26.78 10.49
CA TRP A 168 4.91 -25.69 11.47
C TRP A 168 5.82 -26.01 12.65
N VAL A 169 5.80 -27.24 13.16
CA VAL A 169 6.73 -27.68 14.22
C VAL A 169 8.16 -27.59 13.70
N GLU A 170 8.43 -28.08 12.50
CA GLU A 170 9.75 -27.97 11.87
C GLU A 170 10.17 -26.50 11.71
N ALA A 171 9.27 -25.65 11.22
CA ALA A 171 9.51 -24.22 11.02
C ALA A 171 9.67 -23.41 12.32
N SER A 172 9.13 -23.89 13.43
CA SER A 172 9.19 -23.22 14.73
C SER A 172 10.36 -23.72 15.59
N THR A 173 10.77 -24.98 15.43
CA THR A 173 11.88 -25.58 16.18
C THR A 173 13.22 -25.44 15.48
N ASN A 174 13.26 -25.58 14.15
CA ASN A 174 14.46 -25.40 13.37
C ASN A 174 14.59 -23.94 12.94
N TYR A 175 15.37 -23.17 13.70
CA TYR A 175 15.78 -21.82 13.31
C TYR A 175 16.74 -21.81 12.10
N VAL A 176 17.26 -22.98 11.72
CA VAL A 176 18.09 -23.11 10.52
C VAL A 176 17.26 -22.67 9.31
N GLN A 177 17.70 -21.62 8.64
CA GLN A 177 17.05 -20.93 7.51
C GLN A 177 16.94 -21.84 6.26
N THR A 178 16.22 -22.95 6.36
CA THR A 178 15.86 -23.73 5.20
C THR A 178 14.87 -22.93 4.36
N LEU A 179 15.06 -22.98 3.05
CA LEU A 179 14.27 -22.20 2.10
C LEU A 179 12.76 -22.50 2.21
N SER A 180 12.40 -23.73 2.61
CA SER A 180 11.02 -24.15 2.88
C SER A 180 10.36 -23.40 4.03
N VAL A 181 11.09 -23.13 5.12
CA VAL A 181 10.58 -22.41 6.29
C VAL A 181 10.30 -20.95 5.96
N ILE A 182 11.21 -20.32 5.21
CA ILE A 182 11.03 -18.94 4.73
C ILE A 182 9.81 -18.87 3.79
N GLU A 183 9.69 -19.80 2.85
CA GLU A 183 8.54 -19.88 1.95
C GLU A 183 7.21 -20.05 2.73
N PHE A 184 7.20 -20.87 3.77
CA PHE A 184 6.05 -21.07 4.63
C PHE A 184 5.61 -19.77 5.33
N TRP A 185 6.53 -19.11 6.05
CA TRP A 185 6.21 -17.88 6.78
C TRP A 185 5.84 -16.72 5.86
N THR A 186 6.53 -16.58 4.73
CA THR A 186 6.22 -15.54 3.75
C THR A 186 4.83 -15.73 3.14
N ALA A 187 4.44 -16.96 2.80
CA ALA A 187 3.09 -17.24 2.30
C ALA A 187 2.00 -16.95 3.36
N LEU A 188 2.28 -17.27 4.63
CA LEU A 188 1.35 -17.07 5.75
C LEU A 188 1.12 -15.57 6.05
N ALA A 189 2.20 -14.78 6.00
CA ALA A 189 2.19 -13.36 6.32
C ALA A 189 1.77 -12.46 5.15
N PHE A 190 1.80 -12.99 3.92
CA PHE A 190 1.59 -12.24 2.69
C PHE A 190 0.28 -11.42 2.65
N PRO A 191 -0.89 -11.93 3.07
CA PRO A 191 -2.13 -11.15 2.99
C PRO A 191 -2.08 -9.86 3.83
N VAL A 192 -1.52 -9.96 5.04
CA VAL A 192 -1.36 -8.83 5.97
C VAL A 192 -0.34 -7.83 5.44
N TRP A 193 0.79 -8.34 4.96
CA TRP A 193 1.84 -7.52 4.34
C TRP A 193 1.32 -6.74 3.13
N SER A 194 0.53 -7.39 2.29
CA SER A 194 -0.06 -6.77 1.10
C SER A 194 -1.03 -5.63 1.45
N VAL A 195 -1.86 -5.80 2.50
CA VAL A 195 -2.72 -4.72 3.00
C VAL A 195 -1.91 -3.54 3.51
N ALA A 196 -0.84 -3.79 4.27
CA ALA A 196 0.02 -2.74 4.80
C ALA A 196 0.59 -1.88 3.66
N TRP A 197 1.13 -2.50 2.60
CA TRP A 197 1.61 -1.78 1.43
C TRP A 197 0.51 -1.01 0.70
N CYS A 198 -0.68 -1.59 0.58
CA CYS A 198 -1.81 -0.90 -0.05
C CYS A 198 -2.17 0.39 0.70
N ILE A 199 -2.22 0.36 2.03
CA ILE A 199 -2.46 1.56 2.87
C ILE A 199 -1.36 2.61 2.64
N ILE A 200 -0.09 2.19 2.68
CA ILE A 200 1.05 3.09 2.45
C ILE A 200 0.91 3.77 1.08
N LEU A 201 0.67 2.99 0.03
CA LEU A 201 0.56 3.50 -1.34
C LEU A 201 -0.61 4.47 -1.52
N ILE A 202 -1.77 4.17 -0.92
CA ILE A 202 -2.94 5.08 -0.93
C ILE A 202 -2.61 6.38 -0.20
N THR A 203 -1.99 6.30 0.99
CA THR A 203 -1.60 7.51 1.73
C THR A 203 -0.61 8.36 0.93
N THR A 204 0.42 7.75 0.34
CA THR A 204 1.38 8.44 -0.53
C THR A 204 0.71 9.07 -1.75
N CYS A 205 -0.27 8.39 -2.36
CA CYS A 205 -1.05 8.92 -3.47
C CYS A 205 -1.81 10.19 -3.05
N VAL A 206 -2.51 10.17 -1.92
CA VAL A 206 -3.24 11.32 -1.39
C VAL A 206 -2.30 12.48 -1.04
N PHE A 207 -1.16 12.21 -0.39
CA PHE A 207 -0.16 13.25 -0.12
C PHE A 207 0.37 13.88 -1.40
N THR A 208 0.64 13.06 -2.43
CA THR A 208 1.11 13.53 -3.73
C THR A 208 0.05 14.43 -4.38
N LEU A 209 -1.23 14.08 -4.28
CA LEU A 209 -2.33 14.89 -4.81
C LEU A 209 -2.43 16.25 -4.12
N ILE A 210 -2.42 16.28 -2.79
CA ILE A 210 -2.46 17.53 -2.01
C ILE A 210 -1.27 18.44 -2.39
N TRP A 211 -0.11 17.85 -2.64
CA TRP A 211 1.10 18.59 -3.00
C TRP A 211 1.10 19.09 -4.45
N CYS A 212 0.25 18.55 -5.33
CA CYS A 212 0.30 18.83 -6.77
C CYS A 212 -0.55 20.03 -7.21
N ASP A 213 -1.30 20.66 -6.30
CA ASP A 213 -2.30 21.70 -6.59
C ASP A 213 -1.72 22.99 -7.20
N ASP A 214 -0.39 23.18 -7.15
CA ASP A 214 0.26 24.46 -7.51
C ASP A 214 1.16 24.42 -8.77
N GLN A 215 1.21 23.33 -9.54
CA GLN A 215 2.06 23.27 -10.75
C GLN A 215 1.28 23.11 -12.04
N GLU A 216 0.68 24.21 -12.52
CA GLU A 216 0.21 24.41 -13.90
C GLU A 216 1.37 24.47 -14.92
N ARG A 217 2.35 23.56 -14.84
CA ARG A 217 3.44 23.52 -15.82
C ARG A 217 3.03 22.71 -17.05
N PRO A 218 3.15 23.27 -18.26
CA PRO A 218 2.69 22.61 -19.48
C PRO A 218 3.44 21.30 -19.71
N VAL A 219 2.64 20.23 -19.83
CA VAL A 219 3.05 18.85 -20.06
C VAL A 219 3.55 18.70 -21.49
N HIS A 220 4.78 19.10 -21.77
CA HIS A 220 5.37 18.90 -23.09
C HIS A 220 6.66 18.06 -23.03
N ALA A 221 6.61 16.94 -23.76
CA ALA A 221 7.71 16.14 -24.33
C ALA A 221 8.43 15.03 -23.55
N VAL A 222 8.40 14.90 -22.22
CA VAL A 222 9.09 13.76 -21.54
C VAL A 222 8.23 12.48 -21.46
N HIS A 223 7.31 12.25 -22.40
CA HIS A 223 6.24 11.24 -22.26
C HIS A 223 6.71 9.79 -22.55
N SER A 224 7.49 9.53 -23.59
CA SER A 224 7.69 8.14 -24.09
C SER A 224 8.51 7.22 -23.19
N LEU A 225 9.66 7.65 -22.67
CA LEU A 225 10.56 6.78 -21.87
C LEU A 225 9.93 6.34 -20.53
N ASN A 226 9.03 7.15 -19.99
CA ASN A 226 8.47 6.96 -18.65
C ASN A 226 7.29 5.98 -18.62
N HIS A 227 6.55 5.83 -19.73
CA HIS A 227 5.52 4.80 -19.82
C HIS A 227 6.11 3.39 -19.80
N ILE A 228 7.27 3.21 -20.45
CA ILE A 228 7.99 1.93 -20.48
C ILE A 228 8.45 1.55 -19.07
N ALA A 229 9.03 2.50 -18.33
CA ALA A 229 9.47 2.26 -16.95
C ALA A 229 8.30 1.89 -16.01
N ASN A 230 7.18 2.62 -16.10
CA ASN A 230 5.99 2.32 -15.28
C ASN A 230 5.37 0.96 -15.63
N ALA A 231 5.29 0.63 -16.93
CA ALA A 231 4.79 -0.67 -17.37
C ALA A 231 5.70 -1.81 -16.93
N ALA A 232 7.02 -1.65 -17.06
CA ALA A 232 8.00 -2.62 -16.59
C ALA A 232 7.93 -2.83 -15.07
N TRP A 233 7.79 -1.73 -14.30
CA TRP A 233 7.61 -1.80 -12.85
C TRP A 233 6.32 -2.51 -12.46
N ALA A 234 5.19 -2.16 -13.10
CA ALA A 234 3.92 -2.83 -12.85
C ALA A 234 3.97 -4.32 -13.18
N LEU A 235 4.63 -4.70 -14.28
CA LEU A 235 4.85 -6.09 -14.66
C LEU A 235 5.71 -6.82 -13.62
N LEU A 236 6.76 -6.17 -13.09
CA LEU A 236 7.59 -6.73 -12.01
C LEU A 236 6.76 -6.97 -10.75
N VAL A 237 5.91 -6.03 -10.37
CA VAL A 237 4.99 -6.21 -9.24
C VAL A 237 4.03 -7.37 -9.49
N ILE A 238 3.38 -7.43 -10.66
CA ILE A 238 2.44 -8.51 -11.01
C ILE A 238 3.13 -9.87 -10.97
N THR A 239 4.32 -9.98 -11.56
CA THR A 239 5.09 -11.24 -11.56
C THR A 239 5.52 -11.64 -10.16
N PHE A 240 6.00 -10.69 -9.34
CA PHE A 240 6.34 -10.94 -7.95
C PHE A 240 5.13 -11.43 -7.13
N GLN A 241 3.99 -10.76 -7.25
CA GLN A 241 2.72 -11.17 -6.61
C GLN A 241 2.29 -12.57 -7.09
N GLY A 242 2.40 -12.83 -8.40
CA GLY A 242 2.11 -14.13 -8.99
C GLY A 242 2.99 -15.25 -8.43
N VAL A 243 4.29 -15.00 -8.25
CA VAL A 243 5.22 -15.96 -7.63
C VAL A 243 4.82 -16.25 -6.18
N LEU A 244 4.44 -15.24 -5.40
CA LEU A 244 4.00 -15.43 -4.01
C LEU A 244 2.69 -16.21 -3.91
N ILE A 245 1.72 -15.92 -4.77
CA ILE A 245 0.47 -16.69 -4.86
C ILE A 245 0.75 -18.13 -5.30
N TYR A 246 1.60 -18.33 -6.31
CA TYR A 246 2.01 -19.66 -6.76
C TYR A 246 2.68 -20.46 -5.64
N ARG A 247 3.57 -19.83 -4.87
CA ARG A 247 4.22 -20.46 -3.70
C ARG A 247 3.21 -20.84 -2.63
N ALA A 248 2.25 -19.97 -2.31
CA ALA A 248 1.18 -20.28 -1.38
C ALA A 248 0.36 -21.51 -1.86
N ILE A 249 -0.04 -21.54 -3.13
CA ILE A 249 -0.75 -22.69 -3.72
C ILE A 249 0.10 -23.97 -3.66
N ARG A 250 1.40 -23.87 -3.98
CA ARG A 250 2.32 -25.02 -3.96
C ARG A 250 2.49 -25.59 -2.56
N LEU A 251 2.62 -24.75 -1.55
CA LEU A 251 2.70 -25.18 -0.14
C LEU A 251 1.42 -25.91 0.28
N LEU A 252 0.26 -25.46 -0.21
CA LEU A 252 -1.03 -26.05 0.13
C LEU A 252 -1.35 -27.35 -0.62
N ARG A 253 -0.65 -27.65 -1.73
CA ARG A 253 -0.82 -28.91 -2.48
C ARG A 253 0.01 -30.06 -1.90
N ARG A 254 1.04 -29.76 -1.10
CA ARG A 254 1.88 -30.78 -0.47
C ARG A 254 1.12 -31.46 0.65
#